data_AF-S4NHW8-F1
#
_entry.id   AF-S4NHW8-F1
#
_cell.length_a   1.000
_cell.length_b   1.000
_cell.length_c   1.000
_cell.angle_alpha   90.00
_cell.angle_beta   90.00
_cell.angle_gamma   90.00
#
_symmetry.space_group_name_H-M   'P 1'
#
loop_
_entity.id
_entity.type
_entity.pdbx_description
1 polymer ?
#
loop_
_entity_poly.entity_id
_entity_poly.type
_entity_poly.pdbx_seq_one_letter_code
_entity_poly.pdbx_strand_id
1 'polypeptide(L)'
;MLLDALKPLGSPLARGSQAPVDPGRGLVVRVHEVDGRPVRARVTGPVAWTAGARADVLERPGAPLAPEETGGLEADLTGFEVATLLVTPAHAPESAVGPGIGAHEPAQPVATRYWLHNSGPAPRGNMPVAVYLSPIALTADGPVTATVRVSSELTDAPVSGTVAFEVPPGWSAEPATLPYTLGPGGFTLTDITVTPPPDPSPAGTGSPHGCPTTARRTRTWWPWTCRTGTRARL
;
A
#
# COMPACT_ATOMS: atom_id res chain seq x y z
N MET A 1 -2.89 -27.10 10.70
CA MET A 1 -2.49 -26.33 9.50
C MET A 1 -3.47 -25.19 9.30
N LEU A 2 -2.97 -24.00 8.95
CA LEU A 2 -3.77 -22.80 8.66
C LEU A 2 -3.36 -22.19 7.31
N LEU A 3 -4.31 -21.60 6.58
CA LEU A 3 -4.08 -20.84 5.36
C LEU A 3 -3.82 -19.37 5.72
N ASP A 4 -2.61 -18.89 5.44
CA ASP A 4 -2.18 -17.51 5.74
C ASP A 4 -2.52 -16.55 4.61
N ALA A 5 -2.30 -16.99 3.38
CA ALA A 5 -2.47 -16.16 2.21
C ALA A 5 -2.89 -16.98 0.99
N LEU A 6 -3.83 -16.42 0.24
CA LEU A 6 -4.17 -16.85 -1.11
C LEU A 6 -4.19 -15.61 -1.99
N LYS A 7 -3.32 -15.57 -2.99
CA LYS A 7 -3.26 -14.46 -3.95
C LYS A 7 -2.90 -14.97 -5.32
N PRO A 8 -3.14 -14.20 -6.39
CA PRO A 8 -2.56 -14.55 -7.68
C PRO A 8 -1.02 -14.56 -7.66
N LEU A 9 -0.46 -15.30 -8.60
CA LEU A 9 0.98 -15.36 -8.85
C LEU A 9 1.51 -14.01 -9.34
N GLY A 10 2.61 -13.56 -8.73
CA GLY A 10 3.21 -12.27 -8.97
C GLY A 10 2.47 -11.14 -8.26
N SER A 11 3.08 -10.54 -7.23
CA SER A 11 2.59 -9.28 -6.65
C SER A 11 3.14 -8.08 -7.43
N PRO A 12 2.34 -7.34 -8.22
CA PRO A 12 2.83 -6.16 -8.93
C PRO A 12 3.18 -5.03 -7.95
N LEU A 13 2.44 -4.90 -6.85
CA LEU A 13 2.67 -3.88 -5.83
C LEU A 13 4.03 -4.01 -5.14
N ALA A 14 4.55 -5.23 -4.97
CA ALA A 14 5.85 -5.45 -4.32
C ALA A 14 7.02 -4.90 -5.14
N ARG A 15 6.84 -4.72 -6.45
CA ARG A 15 7.87 -4.23 -7.38
C ARG A 15 7.51 -2.89 -8.04
N GLY A 16 6.49 -2.19 -7.53
CA GLY A 16 6.02 -0.93 -8.12
C GLY A 16 5.50 -1.09 -9.55
N SER A 17 4.92 -2.24 -9.90
CA SER A 17 4.43 -2.51 -11.25
C SER A 17 2.93 -2.21 -11.35
N GLN A 18 2.49 -1.74 -12.52
CA GLN A 18 1.06 -1.64 -12.87
C GLN A 18 0.59 -2.82 -13.73
N ALA A 19 1.44 -3.83 -13.93
CA ALA A 19 1.08 -4.99 -14.74
C ALA A 19 -0.19 -5.67 -14.20
N PRO A 20 -1.18 -5.96 -15.06
CA PRO A 20 -2.38 -6.66 -14.65
C PRO A 20 -2.02 -8.05 -14.12
N VAL A 21 -2.81 -8.49 -13.16
CA VAL A 21 -2.63 -9.78 -12.51
C VAL A 21 -3.67 -10.74 -13.05
N ASP A 22 -3.22 -11.92 -13.50
CA ASP A 22 -4.08 -12.95 -14.06
C ASP A 22 -4.09 -14.19 -13.14
N PRO A 23 -5.17 -14.45 -12.40
CA PRO A 23 -5.27 -15.63 -11.53
C PRO A 23 -5.27 -16.95 -12.32
N GLY A 24 -5.59 -16.93 -13.62
CA GLY A 24 -5.51 -18.09 -14.49
C GLY A 24 -4.07 -18.55 -14.77
N ARG A 25 -3.09 -17.65 -14.65
CA ARG A 25 -1.65 -18.01 -14.78
C ARG A 25 -1.08 -18.68 -13.55
N GLY A 26 -1.82 -18.66 -12.44
CA GLY A 26 -1.45 -19.33 -11.20
C GLY A 26 -1.78 -18.50 -9.96
N LEU A 27 -1.78 -19.19 -8.83
CA LEU A 27 -2.01 -18.65 -7.51
C LEU A 27 -0.85 -19.04 -6.58
N VAL A 28 -0.63 -18.22 -5.57
CA VAL A 28 0.25 -18.49 -4.45
C VAL A 28 -0.61 -18.81 -3.23
N VAL A 29 -0.36 -19.97 -2.65
CA VAL A 29 -1.00 -20.47 -1.43
C VAL A 29 0.07 -20.54 -0.36
N ARG A 30 -0.10 -19.80 0.74
CA ARG A 30 0.82 -19.86 1.87
C ARG A 30 0.10 -20.44 3.08
N VAL A 31 0.71 -21.47 3.64
CA VAL A 31 0.11 -22.27 4.70
C VAL A 31 1.16 -22.53 5.77
N HIS A 32 0.71 -22.69 7.01
CA HIS A 32 1.62 -23.12 8.07
C HIS A 32 1.04 -24.23 8.94
N GLU A 33 1.95 -25.06 9.44
CA GLU A 33 1.69 -26.05 10.47
C GLU A 33 1.66 -25.35 11.85
N VAL A 34 0.77 -25.75 12.76
CA VAL A 34 0.45 -25.02 14.01
C VAL A 34 0.68 -25.83 15.28
N ASP A 35 0.85 -27.14 15.19
CA ASP A 35 0.91 -28.09 16.31
C ASP A 35 2.34 -28.60 16.59
N GLY A 36 3.32 -28.19 15.78
CA GLY A 36 4.72 -28.60 15.88
C GLY A 36 4.98 -30.04 15.42
N ARG A 37 4.09 -30.63 14.60
CA ARG A 37 4.19 -32.03 14.16
C ARG A 37 4.07 -32.13 12.64
N PRO A 38 4.76 -33.08 11.99
CA PRO A 38 4.61 -33.29 10.56
C PRO A 38 3.15 -33.58 10.18
N VAL A 39 2.66 -32.94 9.11
CA VAL A 39 1.31 -33.11 8.60
C VAL A 39 1.31 -33.14 7.08
N ARG A 40 0.40 -33.91 6.49
CA ARG A 40 0.10 -33.81 5.06
C ARG A 40 -0.98 -32.76 4.85
N ALA A 41 -0.61 -31.61 4.31
CA ALA A 41 -1.55 -30.56 3.95
C ALA A 41 -2.19 -30.87 2.59
N ARG A 42 -3.51 -30.73 2.51
CA ARG A 42 -4.27 -30.89 1.28
C ARG A 42 -4.94 -29.58 0.91
N VAL A 43 -4.61 -29.06 -0.27
CA VAL A 43 -5.15 -27.81 -0.80
C VAL A 43 -6.13 -28.13 -1.93
N THR A 44 -7.38 -27.70 -1.76
CA THR A 44 -8.44 -27.85 -2.77
C THR A 44 -9.09 -26.50 -3.04
N GLY A 45 -9.75 -26.37 -4.19
CA GLY A 45 -10.40 -25.13 -4.60
C GLY A 45 -11.70 -25.40 -5.35
N PRO A 46 -12.41 -24.32 -5.75
CA PRO A 46 -13.63 -24.44 -6.56
C PRO A 46 -13.38 -25.00 -7.97
N VAL A 47 -12.12 -24.99 -8.41
CA VAL A 47 -11.65 -25.59 -9.66
C VAL A 47 -10.47 -26.50 -9.36
N ALA A 48 -10.29 -27.54 -10.17
CA ALA A 48 -9.16 -28.46 -10.05
C ALA A 48 -7.82 -27.77 -10.32
N TRP A 49 -6.77 -28.18 -9.60
CA TRP A 49 -5.40 -27.80 -9.91
C TRP A 49 -4.83 -28.67 -11.02
N THR A 50 -4.14 -28.07 -11.99
CA THR A 50 -3.50 -28.77 -13.11
C THR A 50 -1.99 -28.90 -12.94
N ALA A 51 -1.40 -28.08 -12.08
CA ALA A 51 0.00 -28.16 -11.70
C ALA A 51 0.21 -27.51 -10.34
N GLY A 52 1.26 -27.93 -9.63
CA GLY A 52 1.79 -27.16 -8.52
C GLY A 52 3.26 -27.40 -8.24
N ALA A 53 3.81 -26.57 -7.36
CA ALA A 53 5.18 -26.66 -6.89
C ALA A 53 5.29 -26.02 -5.51
N ARG A 54 6.24 -26.50 -4.70
CA ARG A 54 6.76 -25.71 -3.59
C ARG A 54 7.47 -24.48 -4.14
N ALA A 55 7.50 -23.40 -3.37
CA ALA A 55 8.25 -22.20 -3.69
C ALA A 55 8.84 -21.56 -2.44
N ASP A 56 9.79 -20.67 -2.64
CA ASP A 56 10.25 -19.79 -1.59
C ASP A 56 9.32 -18.57 -1.42
N VAL A 57 9.64 -17.70 -0.46
CA VAL A 57 8.85 -16.49 -0.17
C VAL A 57 8.86 -15.45 -1.29
N LEU A 58 9.76 -15.59 -2.27
CA LEU A 58 9.82 -14.75 -3.47
C LEU A 58 9.12 -15.41 -4.67
N GLU A 59 8.34 -16.46 -4.42
CA GLU A 59 7.55 -17.18 -5.43
C GLU A 59 8.44 -17.89 -6.48
N ARG A 60 9.70 -18.18 -6.14
CA ARG A 60 10.60 -18.94 -7.02
C ARG A 60 10.29 -20.44 -6.89
N PRO A 61 9.97 -21.13 -7.99
CA PRO A 61 9.56 -22.54 -7.95
C PRO A 61 10.70 -23.44 -7.49
N GLY A 62 10.35 -24.42 -6.67
CA GLY A 62 11.21 -25.49 -6.18
C GLY A 62 10.66 -26.86 -6.60
N ALA A 63 10.52 -27.77 -5.63
CA ALA A 63 10.06 -29.14 -5.89
C ALA A 63 8.63 -29.17 -6.48
N PRO A 64 8.40 -29.90 -7.59
CA PRO A 64 7.07 -30.03 -8.18
C PRO A 64 6.13 -30.83 -7.28
N LEU A 65 4.85 -30.50 -7.35
CA LEU A 65 3.76 -31.18 -6.65
C LEU A 65 2.73 -31.63 -7.69
N ALA A 66 2.53 -32.94 -7.79
CA ALA A 66 1.57 -33.51 -8.73
C ALA A 66 0.15 -33.29 -8.18
N PRO A 67 -0.79 -32.79 -9.01
CA PRO A 67 -2.20 -32.79 -8.63
C PRO A 67 -2.72 -34.21 -8.39
N GLU A 68 -3.60 -34.35 -7.41
CA GLU A 68 -4.37 -35.57 -7.20
C GLU A 68 -5.39 -35.78 -8.33
N GLU A 69 -5.85 -37.01 -8.53
CA GLU A 69 -6.94 -37.33 -9.47
C GLU A 69 -8.23 -36.54 -9.18
N THR A 70 -8.44 -36.18 -7.91
CA THR A 70 -9.60 -35.40 -7.45
C THR A 70 -9.46 -33.89 -7.67
N GLY A 71 -8.34 -33.44 -8.24
CA GLY A 71 -8.04 -32.03 -8.50
C GLY A 71 -7.48 -31.26 -7.30
N GLY A 72 -7.17 -31.95 -6.20
CA GLY A 72 -6.44 -31.39 -5.04
C GLY A 72 -4.92 -31.40 -5.22
N LEU A 73 -4.21 -30.82 -4.25
CA LEU A 73 -2.75 -30.84 -4.20
C LEU A 73 -2.29 -31.15 -2.78
N GLU A 74 -1.43 -32.15 -2.61
CA GLU A 74 -0.85 -32.50 -1.33
C GLU A 74 0.57 -31.94 -1.16
N ALA A 75 0.89 -31.51 0.05
CA ALA A 75 2.23 -31.12 0.45
C ALA A 75 2.51 -31.63 1.88
N ASP A 76 3.61 -32.34 2.07
CA ASP A 76 4.07 -32.73 3.41
C ASP A 76 4.73 -31.53 4.09
N LEU A 77 4.21 -31.08 5.23
CA LEU A 77 4.78 -30.02 6.07
C LEU A 77 5.44 -30.64 7.29
N THR A 78 6.60 -30.11 7.66
CA THR A 78 7.26 -30.38 8.95
C THR A 78 6.65 -29.52 10.07
N GLY A 79 7.00 -29.82 11.33
CA GLY A 79 6.44 -29.10 12.47
C GLY A 79 6.73 -27.60 12.42
N PHE A 80 5.69 -26.77 12.60
CA PHE A 80 5.73 -25.31 12.46
C PHE A 80 6.25 -24.78 11.11
N GLU A 81 6.29 -25.61 10.07
CA GLU A 81 6.72 -25.18 8.75
C GLU A 81 5.73 -24.17 8.15
N VAL A 82 6.27 -23.10 7.57
CA VAL A 82 5.53 -22.19 6.69
C VAL A 82 5.87 -22.53 5.24
N ALA A 83 4.95 -23.15 4.52
CA ALA A 83 5.12 -23.54 3.13
C ALA A 83 4.47 -22.53 2.18
N THR A 84 5.16 -22.19 1.09
CA THR A 84 4.59 -21.44 -0.04
C THR A 84 4.43 -22.42 -1.20
N LEU A 85 3.23 -22.49 -1.76
CA LEU A 85 2.88 -23.36 -2.87
C LEU A 85 2.43 -22.50 -4.05
N LEU A 86 2.91 -22.82 -5.23
CA LEU A 86 2.39 -22.30 -6.50
C LEU A 86 1.39 -23.33 -7.02
N VAL A 87 0.20 -22.88 -7.39
CA VAL A 87 -0.84 -23.76 -7.96
C VAL A 87 -1.40 -23.14 -9.23
N THR A 88 -1.65 -23.96 -10.24
CA THR A 88 -2.27 -23.53 -11.51
C THR A 88 -3.69 -24.08 -11.58
N PRO A 89 -4.73 -23.23 -11.69
CA PRO A 89 -6.10 -23.71 -11.86
C PRO A 89 -6.34 -24.23 -13.27
N ALA A 90 -7.26 -25.18 -13.44
CA ALA A 90 -7.63 -25.72 -14.74
C ALA A 90 -8.19 -24.65 -15.69
N HIS A 91 -8.92 -23.68 -15.15
CA HIS A 91 -9.41 -22.51 -15.86
C HIS A 91 -9.33 -21.31 -14.93
N ALA A 92 -9.19 -20.11 -15.50
CA ALA A 92 -9.26 -18.90 -14.70
C ALA A 92 -10.58 -18.89 -13.91
N PRO A 93 -10.54 -18.67 -12.58
CA PRO A 93 -11.78 -18.52 -11.84
C PRO A 93 -12.54 -17.33 -12.44
N GLU A 94 -13.82 -17.54 -12.75
CA GLU A 94 -14.66 -16.46 -13.27
C GLU A 94 -14.62 -15.29 -12.29
N SER A 95 -14.18 -14.13 -12.78
CA SER A 95 -14.32 -12.90 -12.01
C SER A 95 -15.81 -12.62 -11.90
N ALA A 96 -16.41 -12.95 -10.76
CA ALA A 96 -17.74 -12.49 -10.44
C ALA A 96 -17.70 -10.96 -10.45
N VAL A 97 -18.27 -10.35 -11.50
CA VAL A 97 -18.50 -8.90 -11.55
C VAL A 97 -19.65 -8.61 -10.60
N GLY A 98 -19.31 -8.47 -9.33
CA GLY A 98 -20.16 -7.98 -8.26
C GLY A 98 -19.33 -7.07 -7.37
N PRO A 99 -19.92 -6.42 -6.34
CA PRO A 99 -19.13 -5.89 -5.25
C PRO A 99 -18.37 -7.09 -4.68
N GLY A 100 -17.09 -7.25 -5.03
CA GLY A 100 -16.26 -8.35 -4.56
C GLY A 100 -16.47 -8.49 -3.07
N ILE A 101 -16.65 -9.74 -2.58
CA ILE A 101 -17.08 -10.09 -1.19
C ILE A 101 -16.96 -8.86 -0.31
N GLY A 102 -18.09 -8.17 -0.11
CA GLY A 102 -18.14 -6.90 0.59
C GLY A 102 -17.70 -7.11 2.03
N ALA A 103 -16.39 -7.24 2.22
CA ALA A 103 -15.72 -7.31 3.50
C ALA A 103 -15.88 -5.90 4.05
N HIS A 104 -17.04 -5.69 4.66
CA HIS A 104 -17.31 -4.56 5.50
C HIS A 104 -16.41 -4.77 6.73
N GLU A 105 -15.20 -4.24 6.67
CA GLU A 105 -14.33 -4.14 7.84
C GLU A 105 -15.07 -3.25 8.87
N PRO A 106 -15.59 -3.83 9.98
CA PRO A 106 -16.39 -3.08 10.95
C PRO A 106 -15.58 -1.96 11.60
N ALA A 107 -14.26 -2.15 11.68
CA ALA A 107 -13.31 -1.12 12.08
C ALA A 107 -12.78 -0.38 10.84
N GLN A 108 -13.42 0.72 10.46
CA GLN A 108 -12.86 1.67 9.49
C GLN A 108 -11.35 1.85 9.77
N PRO A 109 -10.48 1.82 8.75
CA PRO A 109 -9.04 1.87 8.99
C PRO A 109 -8.69 3.11 9.82
N VAL A 110 -8.29 2.86 11.07
CA VAL A 110 -7.74 3.89 11.93
C VAL A 110 -6.37 4.21 11.34
N ALA A 111 -6.13 5.47 10.98
CA ALA A 111 -4.83 5.94 10.54
C ALA A 111 -3.84 5.88 11.72
N THR A 112 -3.31 4.69 12.02
CA THR A 112 -2.28 4.52 13.03
C THR A 112 -0.98 5.14 12.51
N ARG A 113 -0.30 5.90 13.37
CA ARG A 113 1.10 6.31 13.14
C ARG A 113 1.97 5.06 13.19
N TYR A 114 2.04 4.41 12.04
CA TYR A 114 2.63 3.10 11.81
C TYR A 114 4.04 2.91 12.38
N TRP A 115 4.85 3.98 12.38
CA TRP A 115 6.20 3.97 12.94
C TRP A 115 6.27 3.90 14.47
N LEU A 116 5.22 4.28 15.21
CA LEU A 116 5.29 4.33 16.67
C LEU A 116 5.21 2.94 17.32
N HIS A 117 4.63 1.94 16.63
CA HIS A 117 4.30 0.65 17.22
C HIS A 117 4.78 -0.58 16.43
N ASN A 118 5.52 -0.41 15.32
CA ASN A 118 6.04 -1.52 14.50
C ASN A 118 4.98 -2.62 14.21
N SER A 119 3.72 -2.23 14.07
CA SER A 119 2.59 -3.15 14.01
C SER A 119 2.30 -3.63 12.58
N GLY A 120 3.32 -4.17 11.90
CA GLY A 120 3.21 -4.70 10.53
C GLY A 120 4.02 -3.90 9.51
N PRO A 121 3.75 -3.99 8.19
CA PRO A 121 4.06 -2.98 7.16
C PRO A 121 3.04 -1.82 7.21
N ALA A 122 3.38 -0.62 6.73
CA ALA A 122 2.42 0.49 6.67
C ALA A 122 1.18 0.01 5.90
N PRO A 123 -0.06 0.37 6.31
CA PRO A 123 -1.28 -0.05 5.60
C PRO A 123 -1.26 0.27 4.10
N ARG A 124 -0.40 1.23 3.71
CA ARG A 124 -0.05 1.60 2.34
C ARG A 124 1.46 1.82 2.16
N GLY A 125 2.29 0.85 2.55
CA GLY A 125 3.64 0.76 2.00
C GLY A 125 3.55 0.60 0.47
N ASN A 126 4.58 1.04 -0.27
CA ASN A 126 4.63 0.99 -1.75
C ASN A 126 3.58 1.89 -2.45
N MET A 127 3.41 3.12 -1.97
CA MET A 127 2.61 4.10 -2.71
C MET A 127 3.23 4.35 -4.09
N PRO A 128 2.46 4.32 -5.18
CA PRO A 128 3.00 4.54 -6.53
C PRO A 128 3.59 5.94 -6.70
N VAL A 129 3.18 6.91 -5.87
CA VAL A 129 3.69 8.28 -5.85
C VAL A 129 3.94 8.73 -4.41
N ALA A 130 5.11 9.31 -4.16
CA ALA A 130 5.48 9.96 -2.90
C ALA A 130 5.64 11.48 -3.10
N VAL A 131 5.15 12.27 -2.14
CA VAL A 131 5.29 13.73 -2.11
C VAL A 131 6.01 14.12 -0.83
N TYR A 132 7.07 14.92 -0.96
CA TYR A 132 7.85 15.43 0.15
C TYR A 132 7.98 16.96 0.05
N LEU A 133 7.89 17.65 1.19
CA LEU A 133 8.07 19.09 1.30
C LEU A 133 9.28 19.38 2.17
N SER A 134 10.18 20.26 1.70
CA SER A 134 11.39 20.66 2.41
C SER A 134 11.49 22.19 2.49
N PRO A 135 11.84 22.78 3.65
CA PRO A 135 12.02 22.12 4.93
C PRO A 135 10.67 21.72 5.57
N ILE A 136 10.67 20.67 6.39
CA ILE A 136 9.45 20.17 7.06
C ILE A 136 8.96 21.06 8.20
N ALA A 137 9.80 21.99 8.67
CA ALA A 137 9.49 22.95 9.70
C ALA A 137 10.29 24.23 9.45
N LEU A 138 9.63 25.37 9.64
CA LEU A 138 10.18 26.69 9.37
C LEU A 138 9.42 27.72 10.21
N THR A 139 10.08 28.83 10.53
CA THR A 139 9.48 30.01 11.13
C THR A 139 9.40 31.08 10.05
N ALA A 140 8.23 31.68 9.87
CA ALA A 140 7.97 32.62 8.79
C ALA A 140 7.36 33.91 9.35
N ASP A 141 8.10 35.02 9.25
CA ASP A 141 7.60 36.38 9.51
C ASP A 141 7.20 37.09 8.19
N GLY A 142 7.19 36.34 7.08
CA GLY A 142 6.93 36.77 5.72
C GLY A 142 6.96 35.56 4.75
N PRO A 143 6.92 35.79 3.43
CA PRO A 143 6.98 34.72 2.44
C PRO A 143 8.21 33.83 2.61
N VAL A 144 8.02 32.52 2.51
CA VAL A 144 9.06 31.50 2.64
C VAL A 144 9.01 30.52 1.48
N THR A 145 10.18 30.09 1.02
CA THR A 145 10.30 29.10 -0.04
C THR A 145 10.38 27.70 0.55
N ALA A 146 9.60 26.78 -0.01
CA ALA A 146 9.68 25.36 0.27
C ALA A 146 9.80 24.58 -1.04
N THR A 147 10.64 23.55 -1.07
CA THR A 147 10.81 22.66 -2.21
C THR A 147 9.88 21.47 -2.09
N VAL A 148 9.07 21.25 -3.11
CA VAL A 148 8.20 20.10 -3.28
C VAL A 148 8.90 19.08 -4.15
N ARG A 149 9.10 17.87 -3.63
CA ARG A 149 9.55 16.71 -4.39
C ARG A 149 8.38 15.78 -4.64
N VAL A 150 8.13 15.45 -5.90
CA VAL A 150 7.21 14.36 -6.27
C VAL A 150 8.03 13.26 -6.90
N SER A 151 7.90 12.03 -6.41
CA SER A 151 8.65 10.85 -6.90
C SER A 151 7.67 9.74 -7.26
N SER A 152 7.96 9.01 -8.34
CA SER A 152 7.25 7.81 -8.75
C SER A 152 8.00 6.59 -8.23
N GLU A 153 7.29 5.71 -7.52
CA GLU A 153 7.79 4.37 -7.16
C GLU A 153 7.41 3.32 -8.22
N LEU A 154 6.74 3.74 -9.30
CA LEU A 154 6.42 2.83 -10.40
C LEU A 154 7.67 2.48 -11.21
N THR A 155 7.84 1.21 -11.53
CA THR A 155 9.02 0.69 -12.24
C THR A 155 8.79 0.44 -13.74
N ASP A 156 7.52 0.31 -14.15
CA ASP A 156 7.16 -0.08 -15.52
C ASP A 156 6.13 0.83 -16.19
N ALA A 157 5.60 1.83 -15.48
CA ALA A 157 4.56 2.72 -15.99
C ALA A 157 4.81 4.18 -15.59
N PRO A 158 4.45 5.14 -16.46
CA PRO A 158 4.45 6.55 -16.11
C PRO A 158 3.28 6.88 -15.17
N VAL A 159 3.39 8.00 -14.46
CA VAL A 159 2.33 8.52 -13.60
C VAL A 159 2.21 10.03 -13.73
N SER A 160 0.99 10.52 -13.77
CA SER A 160 0.67 11.94 -13.83
C SER A 160 -0.40 12.30 -12.82
N GLY A 161 -0.34 13.52 -12.30
CA GLY A 161 -1.33 14.01 -11.35
C GLY A 161 -1.12 15.47 -11.01
N THR A 162 -1.72 15.89 -9.90
CA THR A 162 -1.59 17.27 -9.39
C THR A 162 -1.46 17.23 -7.87
N VAL A 163 -0.46 17.93 -7.36
CA VAL A 163 -0.34 18.24 -5.93
C VAL A 163 -1.13 19.52 -5.67
N ALA A 164 -2.07 19.50 -4.73
CA ALA A 164 -2.80 20.68 -4.28
C ALA A 164 -2.34 21.04 -2.86
N PHE A 165 -2.07 22.33 -2.63
CA PHE A 165 -1.66 22.83 -1.32
C PHE A 165 -2.88 23.37 -0.56
N GLU A 166 -3.33 22.63 0.45
CA GLU A 166 -4.31 23.12 1.43
C GLU A 166 -3.53 23.85 2.54
N VAL A 167 -3.76 25.16 2.69
CA VAL A 167 -3.11 26.01 3.70
C VAL A 167 -4.12 26.54 4.72
N PRO A 168 -3.70 26.91 5.94
CA PRO A 168 -4.60 27.49 6.94
C PRO A 168 -5.27 28.80 6.46
N PRO A 169 -6.39 29.23 7.09
CA PRO A 169 -7.00 30.51 6.78
C PRO A 169 -6.02 31.68 6.88
N GLY A 170 -6.04 32.58 5.89
CA GLY A 170 -5.14 33.73 5.81
C GLY A 170 -3.75 33.45 5.25
N TRP A 171 -3.38 32.17 5.08
CA TRP A 171 -2.15 31.77 4.40
C TRP A 171 -2.39 31.61 2.89
N SER A 172 -1.33 31.71 2.10
CA SER A 172 -1.33 31.34 0.67
C SER A 172 -0.14 30.44 0.33
N ALA A 173 -0.28 29.65 -0.73
CA ALA A 173 0.80 28.89 -1.36
C ALA A 173 0.79 29.15 -2.87
N GLU A 174 1.94 29.47 -3.44
CA GLU A 174 2.11 29.80 -4.85
C GLU A 174 3.23 28.96 -5.48
N PRO A 175 2.94 28.16 -6.52
CA PRO A 175 1.60 27.87 -7.05
C PRO A 175 0.72 27.08 -6.08
N ALA A 176 -0.59 27.35 -6.09
CA ALA A 176 -1.57 26.62 -5.24
C ALA A 176 -1.75 25.16 -5.66
N THR A 177 -1.40 24.85 -6.92
CA THR A 177 -1.43 23.50 -7.49
C THR A 177 -0.20 23.27 -8.37
N LEU A 178 0.40 22.09 -8.26
CA LEU A 178 1.55 21.68 -9.03
C LEU A 178 1.23 20.41 -9.85
N PRO A 179 1.01 20.52 -11.17
CA PRO A 179 0.88 19.34 -12.02
C PRO A 179 2.23 18.62 -12.13
N TYR A 180 2.20 17.29 -12.22
CA TYR A 180 3.39 16.48 -12.48
C TYR A 180 3.09 15.41 -13.51
N THR A 181 4.13 15.03 -14.25
CA THR A 181 4.16 13.86 -15.12
C THR A 181 5.55 13.25 -15.00
N LEU A 182 5.62 12.00 -14.54
CA LEU A 182 6.84 11.30 -14.22
C LEU A 182 6.88 10.00 -15.03
N GLY A 183 8.05 9.69 -15.59
CA GLY A 183 8.34 8.34 -16.07
C GLY A 183 8.53 7.36 -14.91
N PRO A 184 8.73 6.07 -15.20
CA PRO A 184 9.08 5.07 -14.19
C PRO A 184 10.33 5.49 -13.39
N GLY A 185 10.26 5.40 -12.06
CA GLY A 185 11.31 5.83 -11.13
C GLY A 185 11.65 7.33 -11.17
N GLY A 186 10.88 8.13 -11.91
CA GLY A 186 11.13 9.54 -12.10
C GLY A 186 10.80 10.38 -10.87
N PHE A 187 11.39 11.58 -10.80
CA PHE A 187 11.03 12.58 -9.80
C PHE A 187 11.12 14.00 -10.36
N THR A 188 10.43 14.93 -9.71
CA THR A 188 10.55 16.37 -9.94
C THR A 188 10.83 17.10 -8.63
N LEU A 189 11.47 18.26 -8.73
CA LEU A 189 11.66 19.23 -7.66
C LEU A 189 11.08 20.56 -8.13
N THR A 190 10.24 21.18 -7.32
CA THR A 190 9.66 22.48 -7.65
C THR A 190 9.52 23.30 -6.39
N ASP A 191 9.99 24.55 -6.44
CA ASP A 191 9.83 25.47 -5.34
C ASP A 191 8.43 26.08 -5.34
N ILE A 192 7.87 26.19 -4.15
CA ILE A 192 6.64 26.92 -3.86
C ILE A 192 6.95 28.02 -2.87
N THR A 193 6.20 29.11 -2.94
CA THR A 193 6.22 30.19 -1.96
C THR A 193 5.01 30.04 -1.05
N VAL A 194 5.25 29.88 0.24
CA VAL A 194 4.20 29.90 1.27
C VAL A 194 4.22 31.27 1.94
N THR A 195 3.07 31.92 2.04
CA THR A 195 2.97 33.28 2.60
C THR A 195 2.01 33.28 3.79
N PRO A 196 2.48 33.68 4.99
CA PRO A 196 1.60 33.88 6.14
C PRO A 196 0.76 35.17 6.02
N PRO A 197 -0.35 35.28 6.77
CA PRO A 197 -1.03 36.56 6.96
C PRO A 197 -0.15 37.54 7.76
N PRO A 198 -0.44 38.86 7.74
CA PRO A 198 0.17 39.82 8.66
C PRO A 198 -0.07 39.41 10.11
N ASP A 199 0.95 39.48 10.96
CA ASP A 199 0.95 39.02 12.36
C ASP A 199 0.42 37.59 12.53
N PRO A 200 1.13 36.58 11.98
CA PRO A 200 0.66 35.21 12.02
C PRO A 200 0.60 34.70 13.46
N SER A 201 -0.62 34.43 13.95
CA SER A 201 -0.77 33.62 15.15
C SER A 201 -0.25 32.21 14.85
N PRO A 202 0.41 31.52 15.79
CA PRO A 202 0.77 30.12 15.60
C PRO A 202 -0.50 29.34 15.22
N ALA A 203 -0.51 28.73 14.04
CA ALA A 203 -1.67 27.98 13.59
C ALA A 203 -2.03 26.91 14.63
N GLY A 204 -3.23 27.00 15.19
CA GLY A 204 -3.73 26.02 16.15
C GLY A 204 -4.00 24.69 15.46
N THR A 205 -3.63 23.58 16.09
CA THR A 205 -3.94 22.24 15.59
C THR A 205 -5.44 22.00 15.65
N GLY A 206 -6.12 21.93 14.50
CA GLY A 206 -7.53 21.54 14.44
C GLY A 206 -7.70 20.09 14.92
N SER A 207 -8.40 19.91 16.04
CA SER A 207 -8.90 18.59 16.48
C SER A 207 -10.16 18.25 15.66
N PRO A 208 -10.39 17.00 15.22
CA PRO A 208 -11.60 16.65 14.46
C PRO A 208 -12.90 16.70 15.28
N HIS A 209 -12.85 16.85 16.60
CA HIS A 209 -14.05 16.99 17.44
C HIS A 209 -13.79 17.96 18.59
N GLY A 210 -14.73 18.88 18.81
CA GLY A 210 -14.61 19.97 19.78
C GLY A 210 -14.62 19.51 21.24
N CYS A 211 -13.70 20.05 22.03
CA CYS A 211 -13.87 20.43 23.43
C CYS A 211 -12.64 21.28 23.84
N PRO A 212 -12.80 22.44 24.51
CA PRO A 212 -11.67 23.31 24.82
C PRO A 212 -10.95 22.81 26.08
N THR A 213 -9.63 22.73 26.05
CA THR A 213 -8.85 22.68 27.29
C THR A 213 -7.53 23.42 27.12
N THR A 214 -7.41 24.49 27.89
CA THR A 214 -6.20 25.27 28.11
C THR A 214 -5.07 24.42 28.69
N ALA A 215 -3.91 24.38 28.04
CA ALA A 215 -2.63 24.16 28.72
C ALA A 215 -1.45 24.63 27.87
N ARG A 216 -0.46 25.18 28.58
CA ARG A 216 0.71 25.93 28.10
C ARG A 216 1.73 25.08 27.33
N ARG A 217 2.40 25.78 26.40
CA ARG A 217 3.79 25.63 25.94
C ARG A 217 4.35 24.20 25.92
N THR A 218 4.52 23.63 24.74
CA THR A 218 5.82 23.15 24.22
C THR A 218 5.70 22.75 22.75
N ARG A 219 6.82 22.91 22.04
CA ARG A 219 7.11 22.66 20.61
C ARG A 219 6.16 21.65 19.93
N THR A 220 5.54 22.05 18.83
CA THR A 220 4.51 21.23 18.16
C THR A 220 4.77 21.15 16.65
N TRP A 221 4.71 19.92 16.13
CA TRP A 221 5.06 19.49 14.79
C TRP A 221 3.80 19.12 14.01
N TRP A 222 3.71 19.49 12.73
CA TRP A 222 2.56 19.21 11.85
C TRP A 222 2.82 18.00 10.95
N PRO A 223 1.83 17.09 10.77
CA PRO A 223 1.76 16.22 9.61
C PRO A 223 0.92 16.87 8.50
N TRP A 224 1.48 16.98 7.30
CA TRP A 224 0.76 17.44 6.10
C TRP A 224 -0.06 16.30 5.52
N THR A 225 -1.35 16.51 5.25
CA THR A 225 -2.18 15.57 4.48
C THR A 225 -2.22 16.02 3.02
N CYS A 226 -1.50 15.31 2.16
CA CYS A 226 -1.58 15.46 0.71
C CYS A 226 -2.71 14.55 0.18
N ARG A 227 -3.76 15.13 -0.41
CA ARG A 227 -4.78 14.37 -1.16
C ARG A 227 -4.31 14.22 -2.60
N THR A 228 -3.86 13.03 -2.97
CA THR A 228 -3.60 12.66 -4.37
C THR A 228 -4.92 12.26 -5.03
N GLY A 229 -5.43 13.11 -5.93
CA GLY A 229 -6.56 12.78 -6.78
C GLY A 229 -6.09 12.05 -8.04
N THR A 230 -6.15 10.72 -8.06
CA THR A 230 -5.94 9.94 -9.29
C THR A 230 -7.28 9.75 -9.98
N ARG A 231 -7.54 10.45 -11.09
CA ARG A 231 -8.60 10.07 -12.03
C ARG A 231 -8.01 9.14 -13.08
N ALA A 232 -8.18 7.84 -12.89
CA ALA A 232 -8.07 6.89 -14.00
C ALA A 232 -9.32 7.07 -14.87
N ARG A 233 -9.14 7.42 -16.15
CA ARG A 233 -10.20 7.19 -17.14
C ARG A 233 -10.14 5.70 -17.50
N LEU A 234 -11.25 5.00 -17.25
CA LEU A 234 -11.55 3.71 -17.87
C LEU A 234 -11.78 3.89 -19.37
#